data_AF-A0A7Y5WKZ4-F1
#
_entry.id   AF-A0A7Y5WKZ4-F1
#
_cell.length_a   1.000
_cell.length_b   1.000
_cell.length_c   1.000
_cell.angle_alpha   90.00
_cell.angle_beta   90.00
_cell.angle_gamma   90.00
#
_symmetry.space_group_name_H-M   'P 1'
#
loop_
_entity.id
_entity.type
_entity.pdbx_description
1 polymer ?
#
loop_
_entity_poly.entity_id
_entity_poly.type
_entity_poly.pdbx_seq_one_letter_code
_entity_poly.pdbx_strand_id
1 'polypeptide(L)'
;APLGIGVAVKEHAHFMWRRDPDYWPQFDVHPGIATIDPFADSRELMKEAVFTVTATGTVGLEAGLLGLPVVTGADMPWSGLGNIARLNSPDDLTQFVADRGWESLRADQADIDDWFVGDYVRNSWEGLVLDPPRVPAVLEPDNIRKVGGALGEAAASLGHRAGVAVAGKA
;
A
#
# COMPACT_ATOMS: atom_id res chain seq x y z
N ALA A 1 -18.47 8.83 17.46
CA ALA A 1 -17.03 8.56 17.34
C ALA A 1 -16.25 9.82 17.68
N PRO A 2 -15.05 9.74 18.29
CA PRO A 2 -14.21 10.92 18.44
C PRO A 2 -14.02 11.59 17.08
N LEU A 3 -14.19 12.91 17.03
CA LEU A 3 -14.12 13.75 15.82
C LEU A 3 -15.16 13.48 14.71
N GLY A 4 -16.16 12.60 14.94
CA GLY A 4 -17.19 12.30 13.94
C GLY A 4 -16.73 11.38 12.79
N ILE A 5 -15.58 10.71 12.94
CA ILE A 5 -15.02 9.81 11.93
C ILE A 5 -15.44 8.36 12.22
N GLY A 6 -16.02 7.69 11.24
CA GLY A 6 -16.30 6.25 11.28
C GLY A 6 -15.13 5.42 10.73
N VAL A 7 -15.03 4.16 11.13
CA VAL A 7 -14.03 3.22 10.63
C VAL A 7 -14.72 2.22 9.70
N ALA A 8 -14.36 2.23 8.41
CA ALA A 8 -14.78 1.21 7.46
C ALA A 8 -13.71 0.11 7.37
N VAL A 9 -14.03 -1.11 7.80
CA VAL A 9 -13.11 -2.24 7.76
C VAL A 9 -13.50 -3.16 6.62
N LYS A 10 -12.60 -3.33 5.65
CA LYS A 10 -12.82 -4.19 4.50
C LYS A 10 -11.84 -5.35 4.47
N GLU A 11 -12.36 -6.55 4.30
CA GLU A 11 -11.53 -7.73 4.04
C GLU A 11 -11.10 -7.78 2.56
N HIS A 12 -9.87 -8.20 2.32
CA HIS A 12 -9.41 -8.49 0.96
C HIS A 12 -10.12 -9.75 0.44
N ALA A 13 -10.76 -9.71 -0.74
CA ALA A 13 -11.51 -10.84 -1.30
C ALA A 13 -10.71 -12.16 -1.34
N HIS A 14 -9.42 -12.12 -1.70
CA HIS A 14 -8.54 -13.32 -1.70
C HIS A 14 -8.18 -13.89 -0.32
N PHE A 15 -8.56 -13.20 0.77
CA PHE A 15 -8.38 -13.62 2.16
C PHE A 15 -9.68 -14.07 2.83
N MET A 16 -10.81 -14.00 2.11
CA MET A 16 -12.06 -14.55 2.60
C MET A 16 -11.87 -15.99 3.06
N TRP A 17 -12.51 -16.34 4.17
CA TRP A 17 -12.45 -17.65 4.82
C TRP A 17 -11.11 -18.03 5.46
N ARG A 18 -10.12 -17.13 5.49
CA ARG A 18 -8.88 -17.35 6.26
C ARG A 18 -9.00 -16.96 7.73
N ARG A 19 -10.01 -16.15 8.07
CA ARG A 19 -10.32 -15.75 9.45
C ARG A 19 -11.41 -16.65 10.00
N ASP A 20 -11.39 -16.81 11.31
CA ASP A 20 -12.48 -17.47 12.04
C ASP A 20 -13.80 -16.72 11.77
N PRO A 21 -14.93 -17.40 11.54
CA PRO A 21 -16.23 -16.76 11.39
C PRO A 21 -16.57 -15.78 12.52
N ASP A 22 -16.10 -16.03 13.75
CA ASP A 22 -16.35 -15.18 14.92
C ASP A 22 -15.49 -13.89 14.93
N TYR A 23 -14.58 -13.72 13.96
CA TYR A 23 -13.76 -12.53 13.84
C TYR A 23 -14.56 -11.27 13.50
N TRP A 24 -15.65 -11.39 12.73
CA TRP A 24 -16.40 -10.22 12.22
C TRP A 24 -17.49 -9.69 13.17
N PRO A 25 -18.30 -10.55 13.84
CA PRO A 25 -19.40 -10.09 14.69
C PRO A 25 -19.02 -9.11 15.80
N GLN A 26 -17.78 -9.17 16.30
CA GLN A 26 -17.25 -8.24 17.30
C GLN A 26 -17.09 -6.79 16.81
N PHE A 27 -17.09 -6.54 15.50
CA PHE A 27 -17.07 -5.18 14.95
C PHE A 27 -18.48 -4.61 14.80
N ASP A 28 -19.45 -5.46 14.46
CA ASP A 28 -20.84 -5.05 14.20
C ASP A 28 -21.53 -4.48 15.45
N VAL A 29 -21.03 -4.81 16.64
CA VAL A 29 -21.52 -4.25 17.91
C VAL A 29 -21.05 -2.82 18.17
N HIS A 30 -20.03 -2.33 17.44
CA HIS A 30 -19.46 -1.02 17.67
C HIS A 30 -20.08 0.02 16.71
N PRO A 31 -20.83 1.03 17.19
CA PRO A 31 -21.60 1.95 16.33
C PRO A 31 -20.74 2.88 15.44
N GLY A 32 -19.42 2.92 15.67
CA GLY A 32 -18.47 3.67 14.86
C GLY A 32 -17.68 2.82 13.86
N ILE A 33 -17.95 1.52 13.75
CA ILE A 33 -17.27 0.61 12.84
C ILE A 33 -18.29 0.03 11.86
N ALA A 34 -17.98 0.05 10.58
CA ALA A 34 -18.74 -0.61 9.53
C ALA A 34 -17.87 -1.70 8.89
N THR A 35 -18.33 -2.94 8.95
CA THR A 35 -17.76 -4.04 8.17
C THR A 35 -18.24 -3.91 6.73
N ILE A 36 -17.31 -3.91 5.78
CA ILE A 36 -17.61 -3.69 4.36
C ILE A 36 -17.54 -5.01 3.60
N ASP A 37 -18.48 -5.20 2.68
CA ASP A 37 -18.51 -6.34 1.77
C ASP A 37 -17.12 -6.52 1.09
N PRO A 38 -16.50 -7.71 1.16
CA PRO A 38 -15.20 -7.97 0.56
C PRO A 38 -15.13 -7.69 -0.95
N PHE A 39 -16.27 -7.75 -1.65
CA PHE A 39 -16.42 -7.52 -3.08
C PHE A 39 -16.84 -6.09 -3.43
N ALA A 40 -17.07 -5.21 -2.45
CA ALA A 40 -17.26 -3.79 -2.72
C ALA A 40 -16.10 -3.23 -3.55
N ASP A 41 -16.25 -2.10 -4.23
CA ASP A 41 -15.12 -1.47 -4.92
C ASP A 41 -14.25 -0.69 -3.91
N SER A 42 -12.98 -1.06 -3.75
CA SER A 42 -12.05 -0.35 -2.87
C SER A 42 -11.80 1.09 -3.34
N ARG A 43 -11.84 1.35 -4.65
CA ARG A 43 -11.57 2.66 -5.25
C ARG A 43 -12.67 3.66 -4.91
N GLU A 44 -13.93 3.20 -4.90
CA GLU A 44 -15.05 4.05 -4.51
C GLU A 44 -15.01 4.34 -3.01
N LEU A 45 -14.68 3.33 -2.18
CA LEU A 45 -14.57 3.53 -0.73
C LEU A 45 -13.47 4.53 -0.34
N MET A 46 -12.29 4.44 -0.96
CA MET A 46 -11.17 5.33 -0.60
C MET A 46 -11.42 6.79 -1.01
N LYS A 47 -12.14 7.05 -2.11
CA LYS A 47 -12.47 8.41 -2.57
C LYS A 47 -13.37 9.16 -1.59
N GLU A 48 -14.24 8.43 -0.90
CA GLU A 48 -15.16 8.98 0.11
C GLU A 48 -14.54 8.99 1.52
N ALA A 49 -13.37 8.36 1.70
CA ALA A 49 -12.71 8.29 3.00
C ALA A 49 -11.93 9.58 3.33
N VAL A 50 -11.90 9.94 4.61
CA VAL A 50 -11.07 11.05 5.11
C VAL A 50 -9.58 10.75 4.92
N PHE A 51 -9.19 9.49 5.14
CA PHE A 51 -7.88 8.93 4.83
C PHE A 51 -7.98 7.40 4.79
N THR A 52 -7.06 6.75 4.09
CA THR A 52 -6.96 5.28 4.01
C THR A 52 -5.88 4.76 4.94
N VAL A 53 -6.14 3.68 5.69
CA VAL A 53 -5.14 3.01 6.53
C VAL A 53 -4.85 1.62 5.98
N THR A 54 -3.58 1.25 5.87
CA THR A 54 -3.17 -0.12 5.55
C THR A 54 -1.85 -0.47 6.21
N ALA A 55 -1.59 -1.74 6.54
CA ALA A 55 -0.26 -2.13 7.02
C ALA A 55 0.76 -2.03 5.86
N THR A 56 0.54 -2.85 4.82
CA THR A 56 1.42 -2.97 3.63
C THR A 56 0.62 -3.20 2.35
N GLY A 57 -0.71 -3.01 2.37
CA GLY A 57 -1.59 -3.37 1.26
C GLY A 57 -1.48 -2.41 0.08
N THR A 58 -1.71 -2.94 -1.13
CA THR A 58 -1.70 -2.15 -2.38
C THR A 58 -2.78 -1.08 -2.42
N VAL A 59 -3.84 -1.20 -1.62
CA VAL A 59 -4.85 -0.15 -1.44
C VAL A 59 -4.22 1.19 -1.03
N GLY A 60 -3.13 1.17 -0.27
CA GLY A 60 -2.39 2.38 0.09
C GLY A 60 -1.63 2.99 -1.09
N LEU A 61 -1.09 2.17 -1.98
CA LEU A 61 -0.48 2.63 -3.23
C LEU A 61 -1.56 3.24 -4.16
N GLU A 62 -2.68 2.55 -4.33
CA GLU A 62 -3.79 3.01 -5.17
C GLU A 62 -4.36 4.35 -4.69
N ALA A 63 -4.60 4.49 -3.39
CA ALA A 63 -5.04 5.76 -2.79
C ALA A 63 -3.96 6.85 -2.91
N GLY A 64 -2.69 6.49 -2.70
CA GLY A 64 -1.55 7.38 -2.83
C GLY A 64 -1.46 7.99 -4.23
N LEU A 65 -1.59 7.18 -5.27
CA LEU A 65 -1.60 7.60 -6.67
C LEU A 65 -2.81 8.47 -7.06
N LEU A 66 -3.90 8.38 -6.30
CA LEU A 66 -5.07 9.25 -6.46
C LEU A 66 -4.92 10.58 -5.70
N GLY A 67 -3.77 10.84 -5.06
CA GLY A 67 -3.53 12.03 -4.24
C GLY A 67 -4.29 12.03 -2.91
N LEU A 68 -4.86 10.88 -2.51
CA LEU A 68 -5.64 10.76 -1.28
C LEU A 68 -4.71 10.57 -0.06
N PRO A 69 -5.09 11.04 1.14
CA PRO A 69 -4.31 10.81 2.34
C PRO A 69 -4.22 9.32 2.71
N VAL A 70 -3.01 8.83 2.97
CA VAL A 70 -2.75 7.43 3.31
C VAL A 70 -1.91 7.32 4.56
N VAL A 71 -2.23 6.33 5.37
CA VAL A 71 -1.45 5.92 6.53
C VAL A 71 -0.98 4.48 6.35
N THR A 72 0.33 4.26 6.46
CA THR A 72 0.94 2.92 6.41
C THR A 72 1.47 2.46 7.76
N GLY A 73 1.47 1.16 7.99
CA GLY A 73 2.09 0.53 9.17
C GLY A 73 3.54 0.11 8.97
N ALA A 74 4.08 0.28 7.76
CA ALA A 74 5.45 -0.05 7.40
C ALA A 74 6.00 0.95 6.38
N ASP A 75 7.32 0.92 6.20
CA ASP A 75 7.99 1.67 5.13
C ASP A 75 7.73 0.96 3.80
N MET A 76 7.10 1.68 2.87
CA MET A 76 6.66 1.16 1.57
C MET A 76 7.42 1.86 0.45
N PRO A 77 7.55 1.26 -0.75
CA PRO A 77 8.19 1.92 -1.89
C PRO A 77 7.60 3.29 -2.25
N TRP A 78 6.33 3.52 -1.91
CA TRP A 78 5.63 4.78 -2.13
C TRP A 78 5.69 5.74 -0.94
N SER A 79 6.26 5.37 0.21
CA SER A 79 6.27 6.19 1.44
C SER A 79 6.92 7.58 1.30
N GLY A 80 7.63 7.85 0.20
CA GLY A 80 8.17 9.16 -0.11
C GLY A 80 7.16 10.18 -0.64
N LEU A 81 5.94 9.78 -1.03
CA LEU A 81 4.92 10.74 -1.48
C LEU A 81 4.38 11.56 -0.30
N GLY A 82 4.18 12.87 -0.51
CA GLY A 82 3.76 13.80 0.54
C GLY A 82 2.36 13.54 1.12
N ASN A 83 1.55 12.72 0.46
CA ASN A 83 0.22 12.30 0.95
C ASN A 83 0.24 11.01 1.79
N ILE A 84 1.43 10.52 2.19
CA ILE A 84 1.56 9.30 2.99
C ILE A 84 2.24 9.60 4.33
N ALA A 85 1.62 9.11 5.40
CA ALA A 85 2.25 9.01 6.71
C ALA A 85 2.55 7.56 7.04
N ARG A 86 3.73 7.29 7.63
CA ARG A 86 4.03 6.01 8.28
C ARG A 86 3.83 6.13 9.78
N LEU A 87 3.08 5.22 10.37
CA LEU A 87 3.02 5.04 11.82
C LEU A 87 4.00 3.95 12.25
N ASN A 88 4.61 4.11 13.43
CA ASN A 88 5.57 3.13 13.95
C ASN A 88 4.86 2.03 14.75
N SER A 89 3.73 2.38 15.37
CA SER A 89 2.89 1.47 16.11
C SER A 89 1.40 1.69 15.78
N PRO A 90 0.54 0.66 15.96
CA PRO A 90 -0.91 0.85 15.85
C PRO A 90 -1.47 1.91 16.81
N ASP A 91 -0.85 2.08 17.98
CA ASP A 91 -1.30 3.04 19.01
C ASP A 91 -1.11 4.49 18.54
N ASP A 92 -0.13 4.75 17.68
CA ASP A 92 0.14 6.07 17.09
C ASP A 92 -1.07 6.58 16.26
N LEU A 93 -1.94 5.67 15.77
CA LEU A 93 -3.12 6.04 15.00
C LEU A 93 -4.09 6.90 15.83
N THR A 94 -4.18 6.64 17.12
CA THR A 94 -5.04 7.42 18.03
C THR A 94 -4.59 8.88 18.08
N GLN A 95 -3.28 9.10 18.24
CA GLN A 95 -2.71 10.44 18.28
C GLN A 95 -2.81 11.13 16.91
N PHE A 96 -2.48 10.40 15.84
CA PHE A 96 -2.63 10.90 14.46
C PHE A 96 -4.05 11.40 14.19
N VAL A 97 -5.07 10.66 14.65
CA VAL A 97 -6.47 11.06 14.50
C VAL A 97 -6.79 12.28 15.36
N ALA A 98 -6.37 12.29 16.63
CA ALA A 98 -6.60 13.42 17.55
C ALA A 98 -6.04 14.74 17.00
N ASP A 99 -4.87 14.67 16.36
CA ASP A 99 -4.16 15.82 15.78
C ASP A 99 -4.61 16.19 14.37
N ARG A 100 -5.56 15.44 13.79
CA ARG A 100 -6.00 15.60 12.40
C ARG A 100 -4.85 15.49 11.39
N GLY A 101 -3.91 14.57 11.62
CA GLY A 101 -2.67 14.46 10.84
C GLY A 101 -2.88 14.36 9.32
N TRP A 102 -4.00 13.78 8.88
CA TRP A 102 -4.37 13.67 7.47
C TRP A 102 -4.58 15.02 6.76
N GLU A 103 -4.86 16.11 7.49
CA GLU A 103 -5.06 17.43 6.90
C GLU A 103 -3.78 17.96 6.25
N SER A 104 -2.61 17.52 6.73
CA SER A 104 -1.29 17.90 6.20
C SER A 104 -0.81 17.04 5.03
N LEU A 105 -1.42 15.87 4.82
CA LEU A 105 -0.95 14.89 3.83
C LEU A 105 -1.40 15.27 2.42
N ARG A 106 -0.49 15.79 1.60
CA ARG A 106 -0.78 16.24 0.24
C ARG A 106 0.41 15.94 -0.67
N ALA A 107 0.11 15.56 -1.90
CA ALA A 107 1.08 15.44 -2.98
C ALA A 107 0.49 16.09 -4.22
N ASP A 108 1.27 16.90 -4.92
CA ASP A 108 0.84 17.47 -6.18
C ASP A 108 0.86 16.38 -7.26
N GLN A 109 -0.02 16.50 -8.26
CA GLN A 109 -0.09 15.50 -9.33
C GLN A 109 1.25 15.32 -10.05
N ALA A 110 2.02 16.41 -10.21
CA ALA A 110 3.36 16.36 -10.80
C ALA A 110 4.32 15.47 -9.98
N ASP A 111 4.31 15.58 -8.65
CA ASP A 111 5.16 14.76 -7.78
C ASP A 111 4.77 13.27 -7.85
N ILE A 112 3.47 13.00 -7.93
CA ILE A 112 2.93 11.65 -8.09
C ILE A 112 3.36 11.05 -9.42
N ASP A 113 3.23 11.82 -10.52
CA ASP A 113 3.61 11.39 -11.86
C ASP A 113 5.12 11.14 -11.96
N ASP A 114 5.92 12.04 -11.38
CA ASP A 114 7.38 11.92 -11.34
C ASP A 114 7.81 10.68 -10.56
N TRP A 115 7.21 10.42 -9.40
CA TRP A 115 7.46 9.18 -8.65
C TRP A 115 6.98 7.94 -9.42
N PHE A 116 5.81 7.99 -10.05
CA PHE A 116 5.26 6.85 -10.79
C PHE A 116 6.19 6.45 -11.94
N VAL A 117 6.70 7.41 -12.71
CA VAL A 117 7.63 7.11 -13.80
C VAL A 117 9.03 6.79 -13.28
N GLY A 118 9.55 7.62 -12.37
CA GLY A 118 10.93 7.60 -11.90
C GLY A 118 11.27 6.43 -10.98
N ASP A 119 10.30 5.99 -10.19
CA ASP A 119 10.44 4.92 -9.21
C ASP A 119 9.57 3.71 -9.58
N TYR A 120 8.26 3.86 -9.74
CA TYR A 120 7.39 2.70 -9.91
C TYR A 120 7.62 1.96 -11.24
N VAL A 121 7.51 2.65 -12.39
CA VAL A 121 7.68 2.05 -13.72
C VAL A 121 9.13 1.62 -13.93
N ARG A 122 10.10 2.44 -13.53
CA ARG A 122 11.53 2.12 -13.69
C ARG A 122 11.95 0.85 -12.92
N ASN A 123 11.31 0.56 -11.80
CA ASN A 123 11.56 -0.64 -10.99
C ASN A 123 10.46 -1.70 -11.18
N SER A 124 9.80 -1.69 -12.34
CA SER A 124 8.84 -2.72 -12.75
C SER A 124 9.39 -3.47 -13.95
N TRP A 125 9.37 -4.80 -13.87
CA TRP A 125 9.86 -5.69 -14.92
C TRP A 125 8.77 -6.69 -15.30
N GLU A 126 8.90 -7.28 -16.49
CA GLU A 126 8.04 -8.37 -16.90
C GLU A 126 8.24 -9.61 -16.03
N GLY A 127 7.13 -10.29 -15.73
CA GLY A 127 7.10 -11.51 -14.94
C GLY A 127 5.98 -11.49 -13.92
N LEU A 128 5.53 -12.68 -13.53
CA LEU A 128 4.48 -12.89 -12.56
C LEU A 128 5.08 -13.54 -11.32
N VAL A 129 4.86 -12.89 -10.16
CA VAL A 129 5.23 -13.42 -8.84
C VAL A 129 3.95 -13.48 -8.01
N LEU A 130 3.27 -14.62 -8.08
CA LEU A 130 2.02 -14.92 -7.39
C LEU A 130 2.05 -16.36 -6.87
N ASP A 131 1.02 -16.76 -6.10
CA ASP A 131 0.98 -18.10 -5.53
C ASP A 131 0.68 -19.18 -6.59
N PRO A 132 1.57 -20.17 -6.77
CA PRO A 132 1.42 -21.18 -7.83
C PRO A 132 0.09 -21.95 -7.82
N PRO A 133 -0.53 -22.29 -6.67
CA PRO A 133 -1.83 -22.96 -6.67
C PRO A 133 -2.95 -22.16 -7.33
N ARG A 134 -2.88 -20.82 -7.31
CA ARG A 134 -3.89 -19.95 -7.93
C ARG A 134 -3.49 -19.50 -9.33
N VAL A 135 -2.20 -19.30 -9.57
CA VAL A 135 -1.68 -18.86 -10.87
C VAL A 135 -0.57 -19.82 -11.31
N PRO A 136 -0.90 -21.02 -11.85
CA PRO A 136 0.12 -22.00 -12.25
C PRO A 136 1.13 -21.49 -13.28
N ALA A 137 0.72 -20.51 -14.10
CA ALA A 137 1.57 -19.85 -15.09
C ALA A 137 2.86 -19.25 -14.50
N VAL A 138 2.91 -18.97 -13.19
CA VAL A 138 4.13 -18.48 -12.54
C VAL A 138 5.29 -19.49 -12.60
N LEU A 139 4.98 -20.79 -12.74
CA LEU A 139 5.96 -21.87 -12.84
C LEU A 139 6.33 -22.22 -14.30
N GLU A 140 5.75 -21.55 -15.28
CA GLU A 140 6.10 -21.79 -16.67
C GLU A 140 7.56 -21.38 -16.93
N PRO A 141 8.31 -22.14 -17.75
CA PRO A 141 9.72 -21.83 -18.03
C PRO A 141 9.94 -20.41 -18.57
N ASP A 142 8.96 -19.86 -19.29
CA ASP A 142 9.02 -18.48 -19.78
C ASP A 142 8.92 -17.45 -18.65
N ASN A 143 7.96 -17.61 -17.75
CA ASN A 143 7.81 -16.73 -16.59
C ASN A 143 9.05 -16.80 -15.68
N ILE A 144 9.58 -18.00 -15.44
CA ILE A 144 10.80 -18.19 -14.64
C ILE A 144 11.98 -17.43 -15.25
N ARG A 145 12.15 -17.46 -16.58
CA ARG A 145 13.21 -16.69 -17.26
C ARG A 145 13.01 -15.19 -17.12
N LYS A 146 11.78 -14.69 -17.29
CA LYS A 146 11.44 -13.26 -17.13
C LYS A 146 11.76 -12.77 -15.71
N VAL A 147 11.27 -13.48 -14.70
CA VAL A 147 11.53 -13.14 -13.28
C VAL A 147 13.03 -13.24 -12.96
N GLY A 148 13.73 -14.26 -13.47
CA GLY A 148 15.18 -14.38 -13.30
C GLY A 148 15.95 -13.21 -13.91
N GLY A 149 15.55 -12.76 -15.10
CA GLY A 149 16.11 -11.56 -15.74
C GLY A 149 15.85 -10.30 -14.93
N ALA A 150 14.61 -10.09 -14.50
CA ALA A 150 14.21 -8.97 -13.65
C ALA A 150 15.03 -8.88 -12.35
N LEU A 151 15.23 -10.01 -11.65
CA LEU A 151 16.05 -10.04 -10.43
C LEU A 151 17.52 -9.72 -10.73
N GLY A 152 18.06 -10.19 -11.86
CA GLY A 152 19.41 -9.87 -12.30
C GLY A 152 19.60 -8.37 -12.57
N GLU A 153 18.66 -7.75 -13.29
CA GLU A 153 18.67 -6.31 -13.57
C GLU A 153 18.53 -5.48 -12.29
N ALA A 154 17.58 -5.85 -11.41
CA ALA A 154 17.39 -5.19 -10.13
C ALA A 154 18.67 -5.23 -9.28
N ALA A 155 19.32 -6.39 -9.19
CA ALA A 155 20.59 -6.53 -8.46
C ALA A 155 21.72 -5.66 -9.05
N ALA A 156 21.83 -5.58 -10.37
CA ALA A 156 22.82 -4.73 -11.05
C ALA A 156 22.60 -3.23 -10.78
N SER A 157 21.33 -2.82 -10.67
CA SER A 157 20.96 -1.42 -10.38
C SER A 157 21.37 -0.98 -8.96
N LEU A 158 21.33 -1.89 -7.99
CA LEU A 158 21.77 -1.64 -6.61
C LEU A 158 23.29 -1.43 -6.54
N GLY A 159 24.06 -2.21 -7.32
CA GLY A 159 25.52 -2.06 -7.41
C GLY A 159 25.96 -0.69 -7.93
N HIS A 160 25.21 -0.10 -8.87
CA HIS A 160 25.48 1.25 -9.38
C HIS A 160 25.16 2.35 -8.36
N ARG A 161 24.08 2.23 -7.59
CA ARG A 161 23.72 3.21 -6.55
C ARG A 161 24.73 3.24 -5.39
N ALA A 162 25.29 2.09 -5.02
CA ALA A 162 26.37 2.01 -4.03
C ALA A 162 27.66 2.71 -4.50
N GLY A 163 28.00 2.62 -5.79
CA GLY A 163 29.17 3.29 -6.36
C GLY A 163 29.06 4.82 -6.39
N VAL A 164 27.87 5.36 -6.69
CA VAL A 164 27.61 6.81 -6.71
C VAL A 164 27.60 7.43 -5.31
N ALA A 165 27.07 6.73 -4.31
CA ALA A 165 27.07 7.20 -2.91
C ALA A 165 28.49 7.30 -2.30
N VAL A 166 29.45 6.51 -2.80
CA VAL A 166 30.87 6.58 -2.38
C VAL A 166 31.61 7.72 -3.09
N ALA A 167 31.26 8.05 -4.33
CA ALA A 167 31.89 9.13 -5.09
C ALA A 167 31.48 10.55 -4.66
N GLY A 168 30.37 10.70 -3.93
CA GLY A 168 29.88 11.99 -3.41
C GLY A 168 30.42 12.41 -2.03
N LYS A 169 31.38 11.67 -1.46
CA LYS A 169 32.00 11.93 -0.15
C LYS A 169 33.52 12.19 -0.23
N ALA A 170 34.02 12.68 -1.37
CA ALA A 170 35.42 13.09 -1.52
C ALA A 170 35.56 14.61 -1.52
#